data_AF-A0A183J1M3-F1
#
_entry.id   AF-A0A183J1M3-F1
#
_cell.length_a   1.000
_cell.length_b   1.000
_cell.length_c   1.000
_cell.angle_alpha   90.00
_cell.angle_beta   90.00
_cell.angle_gamma   90.00
#
_symmetry.space_group_name_H-M   'P 1'
#
loop_
_entity.id
_entity.type
_entity.pdbx_description
1 polymer ?
#
loop_
_entity_poly.entity_id
_entity_poly.type
_entity_poly.pdbx_seq_one_letter_code
_entity_poly.pdbx_strand_id
1 'polypeptide(L)'
;MSSSPFEDLLSFAKSWNVAVDSDEFAGLMDDSDPLKSFRSKFFYPKMRCMPKVDLSLVCPEDDAVYLCGNSLGLQPKNTETIVNRELRKWAESAEGGRSSGELPWEQCDKLAVEGNAVLVGAEKDEIVVMNSLSVNLHCLLGVNAHDLYI
;
A
#
# COMPACT_ATOMS: atom_id res chain seq x y z
N MET A 1 -1.28 7.69 30.53
CA MET A 1 -2.29 6.81 29.93
C MET A 1 -2.59 7.40 28.57
N SER A 2 -2.46 6.63 27.50
CA SER A 2 -2.90 7.10 26.17
C SER A 2 -4.39 7.36 26.24
N SER A 3 -4.83 8.53 25.77
CA SER A 3 -6.25 8.82 25.57
C SER A 3 -6.84 7.83 24.57
N SER A 4 -8.12 7.52 24.73
CA SER A 4 -8.83 6.70 23.75
C SER A 4 -9.14 7.54 22.51
N PRO A 5 -9.22 6.93 21.30
CA PRO A 5 -9.64 7.65 20.10
C PRO A 5 -11.00 8.37 20.27
N PHE A 6 -11.91 7.78 21.05
CA PHE A 6 -13.20 8.41 21.35
C PHE A 6 -13.04 9.72 22.13
N GLU A 7 -12.20 9.72 23.18
CA GLU A 7 -11.91 10.94 23.96
C GLU A 7 -11.18 11.98 23.13
N ASP A 8 -10.25 11.55 22.26
CA ASP A 8 -9.53 12.45 21.35
C ASP A 8 -10.49 13.15 20.38
N LEU A 9 -11.38 12.39 19.72
CA LEU A 9 -12.37 12.95 18.80
C LEU A 9 -13.31 13.94 19.51
N LEU A 10 -13.79 13.61 20.71
CA LEU A 10 -14.60 14.54 21.51
C LEU A 10 -13.83 15.79 21.94
N SER A 11 -12.53 15.65 22.22
CA SER A 11 -11.65 16.77 22.55
C SER A 11 -11.47 17.69 21.35
N PHE A 12 -11.21 17.13 20.16
CA PHE A 12 -11.12 17.91 18.92
C PHE A 12 -12.43 18.62 18.59
N ALA A 13 -13.56 17.92 18.64
CA ALA A 13 -14.88 18.49 18.38
C ALA A 13 -15.19 19.68 19.30
N LYS A 14 -14.90 19.55 20.60
CA LYS A 14 -15.01 20.66 21.57
C LYS A 14 -14.06 21.81 21.23
N SER A 15 -12.82 21.52 20.85
CA SER A 15 -11.81 22.55 20.53
C SER A 15 -12.17 23.37 19.29
N TRP A 16 -12.82 22.75 18.30
CA TRP A 16 -13.29 23.42 17.08
C TRP A 16 -14.73 23.92 17.18
N ASN A 17 -15.41 23.66 18.30
CA ASN A 17 -16.80 24.05 18.54
C ASN A 17 -17.78 23.53 17.47
N VAL A 18 -17.62 22.27 17.08
CA VAL A 18 -18.46 21.56 16.09
C VAL A 18 -19.01 20.27 16.69
N ALA A 19 -20.11 19.75 16.13
CA ALA A 19 -20.64 18.44 16.52
C ALA A 19 -19.76 17.33 15.94
N VAL A 20 -19.46 16.30 16.74
CA VAL A 20 -18.54 15.21 16.37
C VAL A 20 -19.04 14.35 15.20
N ASP A 21 -20.35 14.34 14.96
CA ASP A 21 -21.05 13.60 13.91
C ASP A 21 -21.39 14.47 12.68
N SER A 22 -20.85 15.69 12.60
CA SER A 22 -21.09 16.60 11.48
C SER A 22 -20.09 16.44 10.34
N ASP A 23 -20.51 16.80 9.13
CA ASP A 23 -19.64 16.86 7.94
C ASP A 23 -18.49 17.88 8.12
N GLU A 24 -18.75 18.99 8.83
CA GLU A 24 -17.73 20.00 9.13
C GLU A 24 -16.60 19.42 9.99
N PHE A 25 -16.93 18.59 10.99
CA PHE A 25 -15.94 17.90 11.80
C PHE A 25 -15.08 16.94 10.96
N ALA A 26 -15.70 16.18 10.06
CA ALA A 26 -14.97 15.29 9.15
C ALA A 26 -13.99 16.07 8.25
N GLY A 27 -14.42 17.21 7.71
CA GLY A 27 -13.55 18.09 6.91
C GLY A 27 -12.35 18.64 7.69
N LEU A 28 -12.56 19.06 8.95
CA LEU A 28 -11.48 19.53 9.82
C LEU A 28 -10.47 18.42 10.18
N MET A 29 -10.96 17.19 10.38
CA MET A 29 -10.10 16.02 10.58
C MET A 29 -9.27 15.71 9.33
N ASP A 30 -9.87 15.77 8.14
CA ASP A 30 -9.16 15.60 6.87
C ASP A 30 -8.10 16.68 6.64
N ASP A 31 -8.38 17.94 7.02
CA ASP A 31 -7.44 19.05 6.91
C ASP A 31 -6.28 18.96 7.92
N SER A 32 -6.54 18.37 9.08
CA SER A 32 -5.55 18.19 10.14
C SER A 32 -4.71 16.92 9.98
N ASP A 33 -5.05 16.03 9.04
CA ASP A 33 -4.32 14.78 8.80
C ASP A 33 -2.93 15.06 8.20
N PRO A 34 -1.82 14.78 8.93
CA PRO A 34 -0.48 14.95 8.39
C PRO A 34 -0.20 14.03 7.18
N LEU A 35 -0.99 12.97 6.99
CA LEU A 35 -0.85 12.02 5.90
C LEU A 35 -1.77 12.31 4.71
N LYS A 36 -2.59 13.37 4.75
CA LYS A 36 -3.56 13.74 3.70
C LYS A 36 -2.96 13.71 2.28
N SER A 37 -1.72 14.20 2.16
CA SER A 37 -1.00 14.26 0.88
C SER A 37 -0.79 12.90 0.21
N PHE A 38 -0.72 11.80 0.97
CA PHE A 38 -0.54 10.45 0.43
C PHE A 38 -1.72 9.99 -0.40
N ARG A 39 -2.94 10.46 -0.14
CA ARG A 39 -4.12 10.14 -0.95
C ARG A 39 -3.87 10.40 -2.44
N SER A 40 -3.20 11.52 -2.75
CA SER A 40 -2.89 11.92 -4.12
C SER A 40 -1.93 10.98 -4.86
N LYS A 41 -1.21 10.09 -4.15
CA LYS A 41 -0.23 9.15 -4.71
C LYS A 41 -0.86 7.86 -5.26
N PHE A 42 -2.17 7.68 -5.10
CA PHE A 42 -2.91 6.48 -5.53
C PHE A 42 -4.00 6.81 -6.54
N PHE A 43 -4.37 5.80 -7.34
CA PHE A 43 -5.57 5.87 -8.18
C PHE A 43 -6.79 5.40 -7.40
N TYR A 44 -7.75 6.30 -7.20
CA TYR A 44 -9.07 5.95 -6.66
C TYR A 44 -10.03 5.64 -7.82
N PRO A 45 -10.74 4.50 -7.79
CA PRO A 45 -11.75 4.19 -8.79
C PRO A 45 -12.86 5.25 -8.78
N LYS A 46 -13.31 5.68 -9.94
CA LYS A 46 -14.49 6.55 -10.07
C LYS A 46 -15.77 5.73 -9.98
N MET A 47 -16.84 6.31 -9.44
CA MET A 47 -18.13 5.62 -9.28
C MET A 47 -18.65 5.03 -10.62
N ARG A 48 -18.44 5.72 -11.75
CA ARG A 48 -18.77 5.19 -13.09
C ARG A 48 -18.05 3.91 -13.49
N CYS A 49 -16.87 3.64 -12.93
CA CYS A 49 -16.05 2.48 -13.24
C CYS A 49 -16.35 1.30 -12.32
N MET A 50 -17.11 1.53 -11.23
CA MET A 50 -17.40 0.49 -10.25
C MET A 50 -18.52 -0.42 -10.76
N PRO A 51 -18.39 -1.75 -10.62
CA PRO A 51 -19.45 -2.67 -10.97
C PRO A 51 -20.62 -2.54 -9.99
N LYS A 52 -21.85 -2.72 -10.49
CA LYS A 52 -23.08 -2.78 -9.67
C LYS A 52 -23.39 -1.48 -8.90
N VAL A 53 -23.03 -0.31 -9.46
CA VAL A 53 -23.42 1.00 -8.93
C VAL A 53 -24.62 1.54 -9.71
N ASP A 54 -25.64 2.01 -8.98
CA ASP A 54 -26.75 2.78 -9.55
C ASP A 54 -26.33 4.26 -9.68
N LEU A 55 -26.03 4.67 -10.91
CA LEU A 55 -25.58 6.03 -11.22
C LEU A 55 -26.67 7.11 -11.02
N SER A 56 -27.93 6.74 -10.81
CA SER A 56 -28.97 7.71 -10.46
C SER A 56 -28.88 8.18 -9.00
N LEU A 57 -28.17 7.44 -8.15
CA LEU A 57 -28.04 7.73 -6.72
C LEU A 57 -26.72 8.42 -6.35
N VAL A 58 -25.77 8.54 -7.28
CA VAL A 58 -24.40 9.01 -7.01
C VAL A 58 -23.85 9.85 -8.16
N CYS A 59 -22.86 10.69 -7.87
CA CYS A 59 -22.13 11.43 -8.90
C CYS A 59 -21.12 10.50 -9.61
N PRO A 60 -21.18 10.34 -10.95
CA PRO A 60 -20.31 9.41 -11.69
C PRO A 60 -18.80 9.71 -11.62
N GLU A 61 -18.44 10.98 -11.36
CA GLU A 61 -17.04 11.47 -11.30
C GLU A 61 -16.43 11.42 -9.90
N ASP A 62 -17.22 11.10 -8.88
CA ASP A 62 -16.73 11.00 -7.52
C ASP A 62 -15.85 9.75 -7.35
N ASP A 63 -14.89 9.84 -6.43
CA ASP A 63 -14.12 8.69 -6.00
C ASP A 63 -15.03 7.71 -5.24
N ALA A 64 -14.83 6.42 -5.47
CA ALA A 64 -15.46 5.38 -4.67
C ALA A 64 -14.92 5.39 -3.24
N VAL A 65 -15.82 5.19 -2.27
CA VAL A 65 -15.46 4.92 -0.88
C VAL A 65 -14.91 3.49 -0.79
N TYR A 66 -13.58 3.35 -0.92
CA TYR A 66 -12.90 2.07 -1.06
C TYR A 66 -12.43 1.51 0.29
N LEU A 67 -13.28 0.72 0.95
CA LEU A 67 -13.00 0.11 2.26
C LEU A 67 -12.48 -1.34 2.18
N CYS A 68 -11.97 -1.76 1.02
CA CYS A 68 -11.50 -3.12 0.76
C CYS A 68 -9.96 -3.21 0.58
N GLY A 69 -9.21 -2.18 0.98
CA GLY A 69 -7.76 -2.08 0.80
C GLY A 69 -6.94 -3.18 1.50
N ASN A 70 -7.54 -3.86 2.49
CA ASN A 70 -6.95 -5.01 3.18
C ASN A 70 -6.86 -6.27 2.29
N SER A 71 -7.70 -6.37 1.26
CA SER A 71 -7.67 -7.51 0.32
C SER A 71 -6.83 -7.16 -0.91
N LEU A 72 -7.04 -5.98 -1.48
CA LEU A 72 -6.29 -5.50 -2.64
C LEU A 72 -6.07 -3.99 -2.47
N GLY A 73 -4.81 -3.58 -2.33
CA GLY A 73 -4.46 -2.17 -2.24
C GLY A 73 -4.75 -1.41 -3.54
N LEU A 74 -5.06 -0.13 -3.43
CA LEU A 74 -5.13 0.76 -4.59
C LEU A 74 -3.77 0.83 -5.29
N GLN A 75 -3.78 0.98 -6.61
CA GLN A 75 -2.55 1.09 -7.39
C GLN A 75 -1.84 2.43 -7.09
N PRO A 76 -0.56 2.41 -6.67
CA PRO A 76 0.26 3.61 -6.64
C PRO A 76 0.45 4.19 -8.05
N LYS A 77 0.41 5.52 -8.19
CA LYS A 77 0.51 6.18 -9.50
C LYS A 77 1.80 5.90 -10.26
N ASN A 78 2.89 5.63 -9.54
CA ASN A 78 4.21 5.37 -10.15
C ASN A 78 4.36 3.93 -10.66
N THR A 79 3.41 3.02 -10.36
CA THR A 79 3.53 1.60 -10.72
C THR A 79 3.66 1.40 -12.23
N GLU A 80 2.84 2.09 -13.03
CA GLU A 80 2.88 1.98 -14.49
C GLU A 80 4.24 2.43 -15.05
N THR A 81 4.76 3.56 -14.55
CA THR A 81 6.05 4.10 -14.97
C THR A 81 7.20 3.11 -14.71
N ILE A 82 7.24 2.52 -13.51
CA ILE A 82 8.29 1.57 -13.12
C ILE A 82 8.20 0.30 -13.96
N VAL A 83 7.00 -0.29 -14.11
CA VAL A 83 6.81 -1.51 -14.90
C VAL A 83 7.16 -1.28 -16.37
N ASN A 84 6.69 -0.19 -16.97
CA ASN A 84 6.99 0.13 -18.37
C ASN A 84 8.46 0.46 -18.61
N ARG A 85 9.19 0.93 -17.59
CA ARG A 85 10.64 1.10 -17.67
C ARG A 85 11.34 -0.26 -17.81
N GLU A 86 11.00 -1.23 -16.97
CA GLU A 86 11.62 -2.56 -17.04
C GLU A 86 11.21 -3.33 -18.30
N LEU A 87 9.97 -3.19 -18.76
CA LEU A 87 9.52 -3.75 -20.05
C LEU A 87 10.28 -3.17 -21.24
N ARG A 88 10.54 -1.85 -21.24
CA ARG A 88 11.38 -1.23 -22.28
C ARG A 88 12.82 -1.70 -22.21
N LYS A 89 13.41 -1.78 -21.01
CA LYS A 89 14.77 -2.32 -20.83
C LYS A 89 14.88 -3.73 -21.40
N TRP A 90 13.87 -4.57 -21.18
CA TRP A 90 13.82 -5.90 -21.76
C TRP A 90 13.78 -5.87 -23.30
N ALA A 91 12.91 -5.05 -23.88
CA ALA A 91 12.81 -4.90 -25.33
C ALA A 91 14.12 -4.38 -25.97
N GLU A 92 14.85 -3.51 -25.29
CA GLU A 92 16.07 -2.87 -25.80
C GLU A 92 17.33 -3.72 -25.63
N SER A 93 17.44 -4.44 -24.51
CA SER A 93 18.71 -5.07 -24.10
C SER A 93 18.64 -6.58 -23.87
N ALA A 94 17.45 -7.18 -23.89
CA ALA A 94 17.23 -8.60 -23.60
C ALA A 94 18.00 -9.04 -22.33
N GLU A 95 18.87 -10.04 -22.43
CA GLU A 95 19.71 -10.53 -21.32
C GLU A 95 20.62 -9.44 -20.73
N GLY A 96 20.97 -8.42 -21.50
CA GLY A 96 21.74 -7.27 -21.00
C GLY A 96 21.08 -6.54 -19.84
N GLY A 97 19.75 -6.62 -19.70
CA GLY A 97 19.00 -6.06 -18.58
C GLY A 97 19.26 -6.75 -17.23
N ARG A 98 19.86 -7.95 -17.24
CA ARG A 98 20.20 -8.72 -16.04
C ARG A 98 21.11 -7.95 -15.09
N SER A 99 22.15 -7.30 -15.65
CA SER A 99 23.21 -6.62 -14.89
C SER A 99 23.29 -5.12 -15.17
N SER A 100 22.29 -4.52 -15.81
CA SER A 100 22.32 -3.11 -16.23
C SER A 100 21.06 -2.32 -15.86
N GLY A 101 21.19 -0.99 -15.93
CA GLY A 101 20.16 -0.02 -15.59
C GLY A 101 20.12 0.32 -14.10
N GLU A 102 19.17 1.17 -13.71
CA GLU A 102 18.92 1.52 -12.30
C GLU A 102 18.45 0.31 -11.47
N LEU A 103 17.86 -0.69 -12.14
CA LEU A 103 17.26 -1.86 -11.52
C LEU A 103 17.81 -3.16 -12.14
N PRO A 104 19.08 -3.55 -11.90
CA PRO A 104 19.60 -4.83 -12.39
C PRO A 104 18.72 -5.99 -11.90
N TRP A 105 18.27 -6.85 -12.80
CA TRP A 105 17.30 -7.90 -12.44
C TRP A 105 17.86 -8.92 -11.46
N GLU A 106 19.18 -9.13 -11.45
CA GLU A 106 19.83 -10.05 -10.49
C GLU A 106 19.87 -9.51 -9.05
N GLN A 107 19.49 -8.25 -8.83
CA GLN A 107 19.44 -7.61 -7.51
C GLN A 107 18.07 -6.97 -7.22
N CYS A 108 17.04 -7.31 -8.00
CA CYS A 108 15.74 -6.64 -7.91
C CYS A 108 15.05 -6.87 -6.56
N ASP A 109 15.29 -8.03 -5.95
CA ASP A 109 14.84 -8.42 -4.62
C ASP A 109 15.38 -7.48 -3.54
N LYS A 110 16.64 -7.05 -3.67
CA LYS A 110 17.33 -6.22 -2.66
C LYS A 110 16.76 -4.80 -2.53
N LEU A 111 16.16 -4.26 -3.59
CA LEU A 111 15.69 -2.87 -3.60
C LEU A 111 14.50 -2.63 -2.68
N ALA A 112 13.70 -3.67 -2.40
CA ALA A 112 12.57 -3.58 -1.48
C ALA A 112 12.95 -3.97 -0.04
N VAL A 113 14.12 -4.56 0.19
CA VAL A 113 14.53 -5.09 1.51
C VAL A 113 14.56 -3.99 2.57
N GLU A 114 15.18 -2.84 2.28
CA GLU A 114 15.31 -1.75 3.26
C GLU A 114 13.95 -1.19 3.71
N GLY A 115 13.02 -0.98 2.77
CA GLY A 115 11.67 -0.53 3.11
C GLY A 115 10.91 -1.57 3.94
N ASN A 116 11.02 -2.85 3.58
CA ASN A 116 10.35 -3.93 4.30
C ASN A 116 10.94 -4.14 5.71
N ALA A 117 12.26 -4.00 5.87
CA ALA A 117 12.96 -4.04 7.15
C ALA A 117 12.40 -3.05 8.17
N VAL A 118 12.24 -1.79 7.75
CA VAL A 118 11.63 -0.75 8.58
C VAL A 118 10.17 -1.08 8.93
N LEU A 119 9.39 -1.61 7.97
CA LEU A 119 7.98 -1.90 8.15
C LEU A 119 7.72 -3.05 9.14
N VAL A 120 8.55 -4.10 9.12
CA VAL A 120 8.37 -5.28 9.98
C VAL A 120 9.25 -5.24 11.23
N GLY A 121 10.17 -4.27 11.34
CA GLY A 121 11.05 -4.09 12.50
C GLY A 121 12.17 -5.13 12.59
N ALA A 122 12.79 -5.49 11.45
CA ALA A 122 13.90 -6.46 11.38
C ALA A 122 15.12 -5.86 10.65
N GLU A 123 16.27 -6.52 10.75
CA GLU A 123 17.49 -6.12 10.04
C GLU A 123 17.43 -6.49 8.55
N LYS A 124 18.23 -5.80 7.72
CA LYS A 124 18.24 -6.04 6.26
C LYS A 124 18.61 -7.48 5.90
N ASP A 125 19.48 -8.10 6.69
CA ASP A 125 19.94 -9.48 6.47
C ASP A 125 18.95 -10.54 6.99
N GLU A 126 17.86 -10.13 7.66
CA GLU A 126 16.80 -11.01 8.16
C GLU A 126 15.60 -11.10 7.20
N ILE A 127 15.64 -10.37 6.08
CA ILE A 127 14.52 -10.25 5.14
C ILE A 127 14.93 -10.62 3.73
N VAL A 128 14.03 -11.36 3.06
CA VAL A 128 14.07 -11.60 1.63
C VAL A 128 12.69 -11.35 1.01
N VAL A 129 12.66 -10.68 -0.14
CA VAL A 129 11.43 -10.50 -0.93
C VAL A 129 11.41 -11.56 -2.04
N MET A 130 10.58 -12.59 -1.86
CA MET A 130 10.51 -13.72 -2.80
C MET A 130 9.12 -14.34 -2.89
N ASN A 131 8.86 -15.04 -4.00
CA ASN A 131 7.69 -15.90 -4.26
C ASN A 131 6.32 -15.30 -3.88
N SER A 132 5.47 -16.09 -3.23
CA SER A 132 4.17 -15.73 -2.68
C SER A 132 4.08 -16.16 -1.22
N LEU A 133 3.10 -15.65 -0.47
CA LEU A 133 2.92 -15.92 0.96
C LEU A 133 2.90 -17.43 1.27
N SER A 134 2.04 -18.20 0.60
CA SER A 134 1.90 -19.63 0.87
C SER A 134 3.16 -20.41 0.52
N VAL A 135 3.85 -20.04 -0.57
CA VAL A 135 5.12 -20.68 -0.96
C VAL A 135 6.18 -20.42 0.12
N ASN A 136 6.31 -19.18 0.59
CA ASN A 136 7.28 -18.84 1.63
C ASN A 136 6.99 -19.52 2.95
N LEU A 137 5.71 -19.70 3.31
CA LEU A 137 5.33 -20.46 4.50
C LEU A 137 5.72 -21.94 4.36
N HIS A 138 5.52 -22.55 3.19
CA HIS A 138 5.98 -23.91 2.93
C HIS A 138 7.51 -24.02 2.97
N CYS A 139 8.26 -23.05 2.46
CA CYS A 139 9.71 -23.03 2.59
C CYS A 139 10.12 -22.97 4.06
N LEU A 140 9.53 -22.07 4.86
CA LEU A 140 9.85 -21.92 6.28
C LEU A 140 9.57 -23.19 7.09
N LEU A 141 8.42 -23.83 6.85
CA LEU A 141 8.01 -25.05 7.57
C LEU A 141 8.70 -26.30 7.04
N GLY A 142 8.93 -26.37 5.72
CA GLY A 142 9.58 -27.50 5.06
C GLY A 142 11.07 -27.59 5.38
N VAL A 143 11.76 -26.45 5.50
CA VAL A 143 13.17 -26.40 5.92
C VAL A 143 13.33 -26.87 7.37
N ASN A 144 12.43 -26.47 8.28
CA ASN A 144 12.46 -26.91 9.67
C ASN A 144 12.09 -28.39 9.88
N ALA A 145 11.42 -29.04 8.92
CA ALA A 145 11.06 -30.45 9.03
C ALA A 145 12.26 -31.39 8.85
N HIS A 146 13.35 -30.94 8.22
CA HIS A 146 14.55 -31.75 8.05
C HIS A 146 15.45 -31.78 9.30
N ASP A 147 15.35 -30.78 10.17
CA ASP A 147 16.13 -30.66 11.42
C ASP A 147 15.45 -31.33 12.64
N LEU A 148 14.24 -31.88 12.47
CA LEU A 148 13.50 -32.59 13.53
C LEU A 148 13.52 -34.13 13.39
N TYR A 149 14.24 -34.65 12.38
CA TYR A 149 14.38 -36.09 12.12
C TYR A 149 15.85 -36.56 12.04
N ILE A 150 16.77 -35.86 12.71
CA ILE A 150 18.15 -36.33 12.97
C ILE A 150 18.41 -36.26 14.48
#